data_AF-A0A0U5K124-F1
#
_entry.id   AF-A0A0U5K124-F1
#
_cell.length_a   1.000
_cell.length_b   1.000
_cell.length_c   1.000
_cell.angle_alpha   90.00
_cell.angle_beta   90.00
_cell.angle_gamma   90.00
#
_symmetry.space_group_name_H-M   'P 1'
#
loop_
_entity.id
_entity.type
_entity.pdbx_description
1 polymer ?
#
loop_
_entity_poly.entity_id
_entity_poly.type
_entity_poly.pdbx_seq_one_letter_code
_entity_poly.pdbx_strand_id
1 'polypeptide(L)'
;MLNNILSIIWIALIICIFCFWKKKSNKKYLKVSIIIFIAITLLIGLLPQSSSTKEATKTAEATSVSSSSQVTSSSSSKHSSSTSRSSHKDKSPEPKRNKIQKWWLKRKAGKLELGASKAQVEKELGKPDQDNGQMLLYDNFNLHFENNKLVGGDLPAIQKKVDKKITKEKQERKEEQTRLASYAQAFGRKPVDTIQSMPSVYTSDHVEGNMVYTWRPDDSPMLVRVDSPNNFTTVYKYDKNGEHHALGTTLYQGRTIYQKQSNNNGYDY
;
A
#
# COMPACT_ATOMS: atom_id res chain seq x y z
N MET A 1 -43.60 23.37 -18.76
CA MET A 1 -43.08 24.39 -17.81
C MET A 1 -42.42 23.81 -16.55
N LEU A 2 -42.85 22.66 -16.00
CA LEU A 2 -42.28 22.10 -14.75
C LEU A 2 -40.74 22.01 -14.72
N ASN A 3 -40.09 21.62 -15.83
CA ASN A 3 -38.64 21.40 -15.88
C ASN A 3 -37.80 22.66 -15.55
N ASN A 4 -38.30 23.86 -15.85
CA ASN A 4 -37.59 25.10 -15.51
C ASN A 4 -37.63 25.38 -14.00
N ILE A 5 -38.76 25.11 -13.34
CA ILE A 5 -38.91 25.31 -11.89
C ILE A 5 -37.98 24.37 -11.13
N LEU A 6 -37.90 23.10 -11.55
CA LEU A 6 -37.01 22.11 -10.94
C LEU A 6 -35.52 22.49 -11.12
N SER A 7 -35.14 23.03 -12.29
CA SER A 7 -33.79 23.54 -12.56
C SER A 7 -33.42 24.73 -11.65
N ILE A 8 -34.34 25.68 -11.46
CA ILE A 8 -34.13 26.84 -10.57
C ILE A 8 -33.95 26.39 -9.10
N ILE A 9 -34.72 25.40 -8.64
CA ILE A 9 -34.56 24.81 -7.29
C ILE A 9 -33.18 24.14 -7.13
N TRP A 10 -32.70 23.44 -8.15
CA TRP A 10 -31.36 22.85 -8.18
C TRP A 10 -30.24 23.89 -8.08
N ILE A 11 -30.33 24.98 -8.84
CA ILE A 11 -29.37 26.08 -8.80
C ILE A 11 -29.37 26.75 -7.41
N ALA A 12 -30.56 26.99 -6.85
CA ALA A 12 -30.70 27.55 -5.49
C ALA A 12 -30.08 26.64 -4.41
N LEU A 13 -30.25 25.32 -4.51
CA LEU A 13 -29.62 24.35 -3.59
C LEU A 13 -28.08 24.41 -3.66
N ILE A 14 -27.51 24.46 -4.87
CA ILE A 14 -26.05 24.56 -5.07
C ILE A 14 -25.51 25.86 -4.47
N ILE A 15 -26.19 26.99 -4.71
CA ILE A 15 -25.81 28.29 -4.14
C ILE A 15 -25.90 28.28 -2.61
N CYS A 16 -26.94 27.68 -2.04
CA CYS A 16 -27.08 27.52 -0.58
C CYS A 16 -25.95 26.70 0.03
N ILE A 17 -25.56 25.56 -0.59
CA ILE A 17 -24.42 24.74 -0.15
C ILE A 17 -23.12 25.54 -0.21
N PHE A 18 -22.87 26.28 -1.30
CA PHE A 18 -21.68 27.10 -1.48
C PHE A 18 -21.59 28.24 -0.45
N CYS A 19 -22.69 28.95 -0.21
CA CYS A 19 -22.80 29.97 0.84
C CYS A 19 -22.55 29.40 2.24
N PHE A 20 -23.04 28.18 2.51
CA PHE A 20 -22.81 27.50 3.79
C PHE A 20 -21.35 27.10 3.99
N TRP A 21 -20.68 26.62 2.93
CA TRP A 21 -19.24 26.31 2.95
C TRP A 21 -18.39 27.56 3.22
N LYS A 22 -18.75 28.72 2.63
CA LYS A 22 -18.01 29.97 2.81
C LYS A 22 -18.18 30.60 4.20
N LYS A 23 -19.33 30.45 4.86
CA LYS A 23 -19.66 31.23 6.08
C LYS A 23 -19.25 30.58 7.41
N LYS A 24 -19.09 29.25 7.51
CA LYS A 24 -18.48 28.60 8.69
C LYS A 24 -18.06 27.13 8.43
N SER A 25 -16.76 26.87 8.26
CA SER A 25 -16.20 25.52 8.10
C SER A 25 -16.18 24.72 9.41
N ASN A 26 -17.37 24.37 9.92
CA ASN A 26 -17.49 23.43 11.03
C ASN A 26 -17.52 22.00 10.48
N LYS A 27 -16.36 21.32 10.57
CA LYS A 27 -16.06 20.01 9.92
C LYS A 27 -17.06 18.88 10.21
N LYS A 28 -17.92 19.01 11.23
CA LYS A 28 -19.01 18.06 11.51
C LYS A 28 -20.19 18.24 10.54
N TYR A 29 -20.65 19.46 10.31
CA TYR A 29 -21.82 19.77 9.47
C TYR A 29 -21.53 19.57 7.98
N LEU A 30 -20.29 19.82 7.54
CA LEU A 30 -19.87 19.56 6.16
C LEU A 30 -20.03 18.07 5.78
N LYS A 31 -19.73 17.14 6.71
CA LYS A 31 -19.95 15.70 6.48
C LYS A 31 -21.43 15.35 6.40
N VAL A 32 -22.26 15.94 7.25
CA VAL A 32 -23.72 15.71 7.27
C VAL A 32 -24.37 16.22 5.97
N SER A 33 -23.97 17.40 5.49
CA SER A 33 -24.46 17.98 4.23
C SER A 33 -24.16 17.10 3.01
N ILE A 34 -22.95 16.54 2.92
CA ILE A 34 -22.56 15.64 1.82
C ILE A 34 -23.40 14.34 1.85
N ILE A 35 -23.63 13.76 3.03
CA ILE A 35 -24.44 12.54 3.18
C ILE A 35 -25.89 12.78 2.76
N ILE A 36 -26.48 13.90 3.16
CA ILE A 36 -27.85 14.29 2.76
C ILE A 36 -27.95 14.49 1.25
N PHE A 37 -26.97 15.15 0.63
CA PHE A 37 -26.95 15.36 -0.82
C PHE A 37 -26.89 14.05 -1.61
N ILE A 38 -26.01 13.12 -1.20
CA ILE A 38 -25.91 11.78 -1.82
C ILE A 38 -27.24 11.02 -1.68
N ALA A 39 -27.85 11.02 -0.50
CA ALA A 39 -29.14 10.36 -0.27
C ALA A 39 -30.27 10.91 -1.16
N ILE A 40 -30.33 12.23 -1.36
CA ILE A 40 -31.31 12.88 -2.24
C ILE A 40 -31.07 12.47 -3.71
N THR A 41 -29.81 12.44 -4.18
CA THR A 41 -29.51 12.01 -5.55
C THR A 41 -29.87 10.53 -5.80
N LEU A 42 -29.70 9.67 -4.80
CA LEU A 42 -30.07 8.25 -4.88
C LEU A 42 -31.59 8.03 -4.90
N LEU A 43 -32.37 8.85 -4.20
CA LEU A 43 -33.83 8.79 -4.23
C LEU A 43 -34.42 9.17 -5.59
N ILE A 44 -33.83 10.15 -6.28
CA ILE A 44 -34.31 10.60 -7.59
C ILE A 44 -34.08 9.53 -8.68
N GLY A 45 -33.03 8.73 -8.55
CA GLY A 45 -32.74 7.59 -9.43
C GLY A 45 -33.70 6.39 -9.30
N LEU A 46 -34.66 6.43 -8.36
CA LEU A 46 -35.66 5.38 -8.12
C LEU A 46 -37.05 5.73 -8.66
N LEU A 47 -37.23 6.87 -9.34
CA LEU A 47 -38.49 7.13 -10.05
C LEU A 47 -38.59 6.27 -11.31
N PRO A 48 -39.67 5.49 -11.51
CA PRO A 48 -39.79 4.60 -12.64
C PRO A 48 -40.01 5.37 -13.94
N GLN A 49 -39.02 5.31 -14.85
CA GLN A 49 -39.11 5.89 -16.17
C GLN A 49 -39.87 4.93 -17.11
N SER A 50 -41.10 5.28 -17.46
CA SER A 50 -41.99 4.45 -18.27
C SER A 50 -41.66 4.51 -19.76
N SER A 51 -41.31 3.38 -20.40
CA SER A 51 -41.82 3.00 -21.75
C SER A 51 -41.36 1.62 -22.25
N SER A 52 -42.34 0.86 -22.74
CA SER A 52 -42.32 -0.13 -23.83
C SER A 52 -41.31 -1.32 -23.91
N THR A 53 -41.83 -2.51 -23.60
CA THR A 53 -41.99 -3.68 -24.49
C THR A 53 -40.78 -4.23 -25.31
N LYS A 54 -40.32 -5.46 -25.00
CA LYS A 54 -40.77 -6.72 -25.66
C LYS A 54 -40.07 -7.98 -25.08
N GLU A 55 -40.91 -9.02 -24.89
CA GLU A 55 -40.72 -10.49 -24.95
C GLU A 55 -39.32 -11.14 -24.87
N ALA A 56 -39.09 -12.36 -24.37
CA ALA A 56 -39.81 -13.40 -23.61
C ALA A 56 -38.95 -14.71 -23.72
N THR A 57 -39.27 -15.76 -22.93
CA THR A 57 -38.73 -17.16 -23.06
C THR A 57 -37.31 -17.36 -22.47
N LYS A 58 -36.99 -18.35 -21.60
CA LYS A 58 -37.77 -19.39 -20.86
C LYS A 58 -37.02 -19.88 -19.58
N THR A 59 -37.78 -20.51 -18.67
CA THR A 59 -37.54 -21.77 -17.90
C THR A 59 -36.10 -22.23 -17.56
N ALA A 60 -35.63 -22.45 -16.32
CA ALA A 60 -36.18 -22.85 -14.99
C ALA A 60 -36.18 -24.37 -14.67
N GLU A 61 -35.48 -24.75 -13.58
CA GLU A 61 -35.68 -25.87 -12.62
C GLU A 61 -34.40 -25.94 -11.74
N ALA A 62 -34.34 -26.02 -10.39
CA ALA A 62 -35.20 -26.51 -9.29
C ALA A 62 -34.85 -27.94 -8.80
N THR A 63 -35.11 -28.22 -7.50
CA THR A 63 -34.84 -29.48 -6.74
C THR A 63 -33.38 -29.55 -6.20
N SER A 64 -33.03 -29.50 -4.90
CA SER A 64 -33.30 -30.38 -3.72
C SER A 64 -32.78 -31.83 -3.91
N VAL A 65 -32.35 -32.63 -2.91
CA VAL A 65 -32.78 -32.83 -1.51
C VAL A 65 -31.63 -33.30 -0.58
N SER A 66 -31.85 -33.14 0.73
CA SER A 66 -31.14 -33.55 1.97
C SER A 66 -30.57 -35.00 2.12
N SER A 67 -29.87 -35.22 3.26
CA SER A 67 -29.56 -36.49 4.01
C SER A 67 -28.07 -36.89 4.06
N SER A 68 -27.50 -37.48 5.14
CA SER A 68 -27.89 -37.61 6.56
C SER A 68 -26.73 -38.21 7.41
N SER A 69 -26.76 -38.00 8.74
CA SER A 69 -26.10 -38.86 9.78
C SER A 69 -24.54 -38.90 9.82
N GLN A 70 -23.84 -39.24 10.92
CA GLN A 70 -24.24 -39.78 12.24
C GLN A 70 -23.22 -39.38 13.36
N VAL A 71 -23.59 -39.64 14.62
CA VAL A 71 -22.84 -39.31 15.85
C VAL A 71 -22.10 -40.54 16.39
N THR A 72 -20.97 -40.39 17.10
CA THR A 72 -20.57 -41.26 18.23
C THR A 72 -19.48 -40.61 19.09
N SER A 73 -19.32 -41.10 20.33
CA SER A 73 -18.62 -40.40 21.42
C SER A 73 -17.54 -41.24 22.11
N SER A 74 -16.51 -40.53 22.61
CA SER A 74 -15.72 -40.84 23.82
C SER A 74 -15.03 -42.21 23.99
N SER A 75 -13.71 -42.18 24.24
CA SER A 75 -13.14 -42.73 25.49
C SER A 75 -11.68 -42.29 25.67
N SER A 76 -11.14 -42.54 26.87
CA SER A 76 -9.91 -41.96 27.42
C SER A 76 -8.72 -42.93 27.44
N SER A 77 -7.51 -42.39 27.54
CA SER A 77 -6.41 -43.08 28.22
C SER A 77 -5.51 -42.08 28.97
N LYS A 78 -4.93 -42.54 30.09
CA LYS A 78 -3.99 -41.79 30.93
C LYS A 78 -2.61 -42.45 30.83
N HIS A 79 -1.54 -41.68 30.88
CA HIS A 79 -0.35 -42.12 31.64
C HIS A 79 0.43 -40.94 32.22
N SER A 80 0.86 -41.11 33.47
CA SER A 80 1.88 -40.34 34.20
C SER A 80 3.29 -40.69 33.65
N SER A 81 4.44 -40.10 34.00
CA SER A 81 4.86 -39.13 35.04
C SER A 81 6.33 -38.78 34.79
N SER A 82 6.79 -37.58 35.17
CA SER A 82 8.04 -37.44 35.94
C SER A 82 8.24 -36.01 36.46
N THR A 83 8.88 -35.90 37.61
CA THR A 83 9.03 -34.66 38.40
C THR A 83 10.41 -34.05 38.23
N SER A 84 10.50 -32.73 38.01
CA SER A 84 11.68 -31.93 38.35
C SER A 84 11.26 -30.64 39.06
N ARG A 85 11.84 -30.42 40.24
CA ARG A 85 11.52 -29.31 41.16
C ARG A 85 12.29 -28.03 40.81
N SER A 86 11.76 -26.91 41.30
CA SER A 86 12.49 -25.66 41.64
C SER A 86 13.02 -24.85 40.45
N SER A 87 12.55 -23.63 40.20
CA SER A 87 12.66 -22.54 41.17
C SER A 87 11.47 -21.56 41.13
N HIS A 88 10.82 -21.36 42.27
CA HIS A 88 9.91 -20.24 42.45
C HIS A 88 10.70 -18.93 42.44
N LYS A 89 10.41 -18.07 41.47
CA LYS A 89 10.75 -16.65 41.53
C LYS A 89 9.45 -15.90 41.74
N ASP A 90 9.19 -15.49 42.97
CA ASP A 90 7.93 -14.88 43.38
C ASP A 90 7.68 -13.56 42.64
N LYS A 91 6.94 -13.66 41.52
CA LYS A 91 6.21 -12.52 40.97
C LYS A 91 4.98 -12.33 41.84
N SER A 92 5.05 -11.36 42.74
CA SER A 92 3.87 -10.80 43.39
C SER A 92 2.78 -10.57 42.34
N PRO A 93 1.54 -11.04 42.55
CA PRO A 93 0.49 -10.92 41.54
C PRO A 93 0.13 -9.44 41.37
N GLU A 94 0.53 -8.84 40.25
CA GLU A 94 0.18 -7.46 39.94
C GLU A 94 -1.35 -7.27 39.99
N PRO A 95 -1.84 -6.15 40.56
CA PRO A 95 -3.27 -5.93 40.74
C PRO A 95 -3.96 -5.86 39.36
N LYS A 96 -4.80 -6.85 39.08
CA LYS A 96 -5.54 -6.96 37.82
C LYS A 96 -6.34 -5.68 37.54
N ARG A 97 -5.96 -4.96 36.49
CA ARG A 97 -6.56 -3.69 36.07
C ARG A 97 -8.09 -3.83 35.93
N ASN A 98 -8.87 -2.89 36.45
CA ASN A 98 -10.34 -2.95 36.36
C ASN A 98 -10.85 -2.67 34.93
N LYS A 99 -12.13 -2.93 34.65
CA LYS A 99 -12.72 -2.75 33.30
C LYS A 99 -12.52 -1.33 32.73
N ILE A 100 -12.59 -0.29 33.57
CA ILE A 100 -12.44 1.11 33.17
C ILE A 100 -10.97 1.40 32.82
N GLN A 101 -10.03 0.94 33.65
CA GLN A 101 -8.59 1.07 33.41
C GLN A 101 -8.17 0.35 32.12
N LYS A 102 -8.67 -0.88 31.88
CA LYS A 102 -8.44 -1.64 30.64
C LYS A 102 -8.94 -0.88 29.40
N TRP A 103 -10.12 -0.26 29.48
CA TRP A 103 -10.67 0.55 28.40
C TRP A 103 -9.81 1.79 28.10
N TRP A 104 -9.39 2.52 29.14
CA TRP A 104 -8.50 3.67 28.99
C TRP A 104 -7.12 3.27 28.44
N LEU A 105 -6.57 2.15 28.90
CA LEU A 105 -5.30 1.59 28.42
C LEU A 105 -5.36 1.30 26.91
N LYS A 106 -6.39 0.57 26.45
CA LYS A 106 -6.59 0.33 25.01
C LYS A 106 -6.81 1.62 24.21
N ARG A 107 -7.53 2.59 24.78
CA ARG A 107 -7.76 3.91 24.16
C ARG A 107 -6.49 4.75 24.05
N LYS A 108 -5.56 4.64 25.00
CA LYS A 108 -4.22 5.23 24.91
C LYS A 108 -3.36 4.48 23.91
N ALA A 109 -3.29 3.15 23.99
CA ALA A 109 -2.50 2.30 23.10
C ALA A 109 -2.86 2.54 21.62
N GLY A 110 -4.16 2.63 21.29
CA GLY A 110 -4.62 2.94 19.93
C GLY A 110 -4.24 4.32 19.38
N LYS A 111 -3.71 5.23 20.22
CA LYS A 111 -3.15 6.52 19.78
C LYS A 111 -1.65 6.45 19.47
N LEU A 112 -0.93 5.44 19.94
CA LEU A 112 0.51 5.31 19.70
C LEU A 112 0.79 5.26 18.19
N GLU A 113 1.83 5.96 17.75
CA GLU A 113 2.28 5.92 16.37
C GLU A 113 3.33 4.83 16.14
N LEU A 114 3.35 4.25 14.95
CA LEU A 114 4.40 3.35 14.54
C LEU A 114 5.74 4.10 14.54
N GLY A 115 6.80 3.44 15.00
CA GLY A 115 8.11 4.07 15.22
C GLY A 115 8.35 4.60 16.64
N ALA A 116 7.32 4.69 17.49
CA ALA A 116 7.48 5.10 18.90
C ALA A 116 8.40 4.13 19.66
N SER A 117 9.27 4.64 20.53
CA SER A 117 10.21 3.79 21.27
C SER A 117 9.55 3.06 22.44
N LYS A 118 10.12 1.95 22.93
CA LYS A 118 9.60 1.27 24.14
C LYS A 118 9.42 2.24 25.32
N ALA A 119 10.42 3.07 25.58
CA ALA A 119 10.37 4.07 26.65
C ALA A 119 9.23 5.11 26.46
N GLN A 120 8.92 5.49 25.22
CA GLN A 120 7.75 6.35 24.93
C GLN A 120 6.42 5.60 25.18
N VAL A 121 6.35 4.33 24.78
CA VAL A 121 5.17 3.48 25.01
C VAL A 121 4.93 3.25 26.50
N GLU A 122 5.96 2.93 27.27
CA GLU A 122 5.89 2.76 28.73
C GLU A 122 5.53 4.06 29.45
N LYS A 123 6.03 5.21 28.98
CA LYS A 123 5.64 6.53 29.50
C LYS A 123 4.15 6.83 29.30
N GLU A 124 3.58 6.42 28.17
CA GLU A 124 2.15 6.63 27.86
C GLU A 124 1.22 5.60 28.53
N LEU A 125 1.61 4.32 28.55
CA LEU A 125 0.77 3.20 28.98
C LEU A 125 1.04 2.70 30.41
N GLY A 126 2.15 3.12 31.03
CA GLY A 126 2.70 2.52 32.24
C GLY A 126 3.54 1.28 31.94
N LYS A 127 3.96 0.57 32.98
CA LYS A 127 4.70 -0.69 32.80
C LYS A 127 3.83 -1.75 32.10
N PRO A 128 4.44 -2.59 31.24
CA PRO A 128 3.81 -3.77 30.67
C PRO A 128 3.73 -4.88 31.72
N ASP A 129 2.79 -5.80 31.53
CA ASP A 129 2.64 -6.97 32.41
C ASP A 129 3.74 -8.02 32.10
N GLN A 130 4.26 -8.03 30.85
CA GLN A 130 5.47 -8.75 30.43
C GLN A 130 6.24 -7.98 29.34
N ASP A 131 7.57 -8.02 29.38
CA ASP A 131 8.46 -7.61 28.28
C ASP A 131 9.37 -8.79 27.90
N ASN A 132 9.28 -9.21 26.64
CA ASN A 132 10.07 -10.31 26.05
C ASN A 132 11.11 -9.80 25.02
N GLY A 133 11.55 -8.55 25.14
CA GLY A 133 12.53 -7.91 24.25
C GLY A 133 11.91 -7.38 22.95
N GLN A 134 11.22 -8.24 22.19
CA GLN A 134 10.54 -7.89 20.93
C GLN A 134 9.02 -7.64 21.09
N MET A 135 8.47 -7.87 22.27
CA MET A 135 7.04 -7.77 22.54
C MET A 135 6.79 -7.22 23.94
N LEU A 136 5.85 -6.27 24.07
CA LEU A 136 5.27 -5.83 25.33
C LEU A 136 3.83 -6.32 25.43
N LEU A 137 3.50 -7.09 26.46
CA LEU A 137 2.14 -7.55 26.77
C LEU A 137 1.48 -6.58 27.75
N TYR A 138 0.26 -6.14 27.43
CA TYR A 138 -0.59 -5.30 28.27
C TYR A 138 -1.99 -5.91 28.36
N ASP A 139 -2.33 -6.49 29.50
CA ASP A 139 -3.60 -7.17 29.82
C ASP A 139 -4.00 -8.29 28.87
N ASN A 140 -4.49 -7.93 27.68
CA ASN A 140 -4.97 -8.84 26.64
C ASN A 140 -4.72 -8.26 25.23
N PHE A 141 -3.67 -7.46 25.08
CA PHE A 141 -3.16 -7.00 23.80
C PHE A 141 -1.63 -6.91 23.84
N ASN A 142 -1.00 -7.17 22.70
CA ASN A 142 0.44 -7.19 22.50
C ASN A 142 0.88 -6.05 21.58
N LEU A 143 2.04 -5.48 21.87
CA LEU A 143 2.72 -4.50 21.04
C LEU A 143 4.08 -5.08 20.61
N HIS A 144 4.32 -5.13 19.30
CA HIS A 144 5.53 -5.69 18.70
C HIS A 144 6.56 -4.61 18.40
N PHE A 145 7.82 -4.89 18.69
CA PHE A 145 8.94 -3.96 18.55
C PHE A 145 10.09 -4.57 17.75
N GLU A 146 10.63 -3.77 16.86
CA GLU A 146 11.84 -4.07 16.09
C GLU A 146 12.81 -2.89 16.28
N ASN A 147 14.09 -3.14 16.55
CA ASN A 147 15.10 -2.09 16.75
C ASN A 147 14.64 -0.98 17.73
N ASN A 148 14.03 -1.40 18.85
CA ASN A 148 13.43 -0.54 19.88
C ASN A 148 12.30 0.39 19.39
N LYS A 149 11.62 0.07 18.29
CA LYS A 149 10.52 0.87 17.70
C LYS A 149 9.26 0.05 17.54
N LEU A 150 8.09 0.63 17.85
CA LEU A 150 6.78 0.00 17.69
C LEU A 150 6.51 -0.27 16.20
N VAL A 151 6.41 -1.54 15.81
CA VAL A 151 6.14 -1.96 14.42
C VAL A 151 4.73 -2.52 14.21
N GLY A 152 4.07 -2.99 15.27
CA GLY A 152 2.71 -3.52 15.18
C GLY A 152 2.11 -3.91 16.51
N GLY A 153 0.95 -4.58 16.47
CA GLY A 153 0.23 -5.06 17.64
C GLY A 153 -1.14 -5.63 17.26
N ASP A 154 -1.65 -6.55 18.08
CA ASP A 154 -2.95 -7.21 17.87
C ASP A 154 -4.16 -6.27 18.11
N LEU A 155 -3.93 -5.10 18.72
CA LEU A 155 -4.95 -4.07 18.91
C LEU A 155 -5.39 -3.51 17.54
N PRO A 156 -6.69 -3.58 17.16
CA PRO A 156 -7.15 -3.20 15.81
C PRO A 156 -6.80 -1.76 15.36
N ALA A 157 -6.64 -0.84 16.32
CA ALA A 157 -6.22 0.53 16.03
C ALA A 157 -4.75 0.63 15.59
N ILE A 158 -3.88 -0.26 16.08
CA ILE A 158 -2.47 -0.38 15.65
C ILE A 158 -2.41 -1.17 14.34
N GLN A 159 -3.09 -2.30 14.23
CA GLN A 159 -3.12 -3.09 12.99
C GLN A 159 -3.56 -2.24 11.79
N LYS A 160 -4.61 -1.41 11.93
CA LYS A 160 -5.04 -0.48 10.88
C LYS A 160 -3.96 0.54 10.45
N LYS A 161 -3.03 0.91 11.33
CA LYS A 161 -1.87 1.76 10.97
C LYS A 161 -0.82 0.95 10.19
N VAL A 162 -0.59 -0.31 10.59
CA VAL A 162 0.29 -1.26 9.88
C VAL A 162 -0.23 -1.52 8.46
N ASP A 163 -1.52 -1.86 8.32
CA ASP A 163 -2.16 -2.10 7.02
C ASP A 163 -2.06 -0.89 6.09
N LYS A 164 -2.27 0.32 6.64
CA LYS A 164 -2.12 1.58 5.91
C LYS A 164 -0.66 1.81 5.46
N LYS A 165 0.31 1.54 6.34
CA LYS A 165 1.75 1.64 6.03
C LYS A 165 2.12 0.67 4.90
N ILE A 166 1.78 -0.61 5.04
CA ILE A 166 2.04 -1.66 4.03
C ILE A 166 1.40 -1.30 2.68
N THR A 167 0.15 -0.80 2.69
CA THR A 167 -0.56 -0.39 1.47
C THR A 167 0.15 0.77 0.78
N LYS A 168 0.60 1.78 1.55
CA LYS A 168 1.37 2.93 1.03
C LYS A 168 2.71 2.47 0.43
N GLU A 169 3.49 1.69 1.17
CA GLU A 169 4.80 1.18 0.73
C GLU A 169 4.68 0.24 -0.48
N LYS A 170 3.55 -0.48 -0.64
CA LYS A 170 3.27 -1.29 -1.83
C LYS A 170 2.94 -0.43 -3.05
N GLN A 171 2.26 0.70 -2.84
CA GLN A 171 1.96 1.64 -3.92
C GLN A 171 3.23 2.41 -4.34
N GLU A 172 3.99 2.96 -3.38
CA GLU A 172 5.24 3.69 -3.62
C GLU A 172 6.26 2.82 -4.36
N ARG A 173 6.42 1.53 -4.00
CA ARG A 173 7.29 0.59 -4.74
C ARG A 173 6.83 0.32 -6.18
N LYS A 174 5.52 0.25 -6.44
CA LYS A 174 4.99 0.11 -7.81
C LYS A 174 5.25 1.35 -8.66
N GLU A 175 5.09 2.53 -8.06
CA GLU A 175 5.36 3.81 -8.72
C GLU A 175 6.86 3.97 -9.02
N GLU A 176 7.74 3.67 -8.05
CA GLU A 176 9.20 3.62 -8.27
C GLU A 176 9.57 2.65 -9.40
N GLN A 177 9.06 1.40 -9.36
CA GLN A 177 9.36 0.38 -10.37
C GLN A 177 8.90 0.81 -11.77
N THR A 178 7.71 1.40 -11.89
CA THR A 178 7.17 1.89 -13.17
C THR A 178 7.99 3.07 -13.72
N ARG A 179 8.39 3.99 -12.84
CA ARG A 179 9.24 5.14 -13.20
C ARG A 179 10.64 4.69 -13.63
N LEU A 180 11.23 3.74 -12.91
CA LEU A 180 12.54 3.16 -13.25
C LEU A 180 12.53 2.40 -14.58
N ALA A 181 11.49 1.58 -14.84
CA ALA A 181 11.34 0.91 -16.13
C ALA A 181 11.23 1.92 -17.29
N SER A 182 10.53 3.04 -17.08
CA SER A 182 10.38 4.11 -18.06
C SER A 182 11.71 4.82 -18.35
N TYR A 183 12.50 5.17 -17.31
CA TYR A 183 13.85 5.72 -17.49
C TYR A 183 14.80 4.72 -18.14
N ALA A 184 14.78 3.44 -17.75
CA ALA A 184 15.61 2.41 -18.33
C ALA A 184 15.29 2.17 -19.82
N GLN A 185 14.02 2.17 -20.21
CA GLN A 185 13.61 2.09 -21.61
C GLN A 185 14.05 3.33 -22.40
N ALA A 186 13.89 4.53 -21.84
CA ALA A 186 14.34 5.76 -22.49
C ALA A 186 15.87 5.82 -22.66
N PHE A 187 16.64 5.28 -21.69
CA PHE A 187 18.10 5.23 -21.73
C PHE A 187 18.60 4.13 -22.69
N GLY A 188 18.01 2.93 -22.65
CA GLY A 188 18.37 1.83 -23.53
C GLY A 188 18.02 2.05 -25.00
N ARG A 189 16.96 2.82 -25.28
CA ARG A 189 16.57 3.23 -26.65
C ARG A 189 17.27 4.49 -27.16
N LYS A 190 18.11 5.13 -26.34
CA LYS A 190 18.85 6.33 -26.74
C LYS A 190 19.95 5.95 -27.74
N PRO A 191 20.15 6.67 -28.86
CA PRO A 191 21.28 6.40 -29.74
C PRO A 191 22.64 6.56 -29.05
N VAL A 192 23.63 5.74 -29.41
CA VAL A 192 25.01 5.81 -28.84
C VAL A 192 25.67 7.16 -29.15
N ASP A 193 25.54 7.65 -30.38
CA ASP A 193 26.03 8.99 -30.79
C ASP A 193 25.51 10.12 -29.87
N THR A 194 24.27 9.99 -29.41
CA THR A 194 23.54 10.95 -28.58
C THR A 194 23.94 10.85 -27.11
N ILE A 195 24.38 9.68 -26.66
CA ILE A 195 24.99 9.51 -25.33
C ILE A 195 26.40 10.11 -25.32
N GLN A 196 27.23 9.74 -26.30
CA GLN A 196 28.64 10.13 -26.38
C GLN A 196 28.83 11.64 -26.63
N SER A 197 27.88 12.30 -27.30
CA SER A 197 27.86 13.77 -27.47
C SER A 197 27.42 14.56 -26.23
N MET A 198 27.04 13.90 -25.12
CA MET A 198 26.59 14.53 -23.87
C MET A 198 27.39 14.07 -22.63
N PRO A 199 28.73 14.22 -22.61
CA PRO A 199 29.60 13.72 -21.53
C PRO A 199 29.37 14.38 -20.16
N SER A 200 28.64 15.50 -20.11
CA SER A 200 28.20 16.13 -18.86
C SER A 200 26.97 15.46 -18.22
N VAL A 201 26.26 14.61 -18.96
CA VAL A 201 25.03 13.91 -18.53
C VAL A 201 25.25 12.41 -18.38
N TYR A 202 26.10 11.83 -19.24
CA TYR A 202 26.42 10.41 -19.25
C TYR A 202 27.93 10.21 -19.07
N THR A 203 28.32 9.21 -18.27
CA THR A 203 29.68 8.67 -18.34
C THR A 203 29.72 7.51 -19.32
N SER A 204 30.89 7.23 -19.90
CA SER A 204 31.12 6.09 -20.80
C SER A 204 32.44 5.41 -20.46
N ASP A 205 32.48 4.09 -20.48
CA ASP A 205 33.68 3.28 -20.26
C ASP A 205 33.65 2.00 -21.12
N HIS A 206 34.81 1.36 -21.31
CA HIS A 206 34.94 0.04 -21.96
C HIS A 206 35.27 -1.02 -20.91
N VAL A 207 34.36 -1.97 -20.67
CA VAL A 207 34.51 -3.00 -19.63
C VAL A 207 34.26 -4.38 -20.23
N GLU A 208 35.27 -5.26 -20.17
CA GLU A 208 35.19 -6.66 -20.63
C GLU A 208 34.68 -6.80 -22.08
N GLY A 209 35.07 -5.86 -22.96
CA GLY A 209 34.65 -5.81 -24.36
C GLY A 209 33.26 -5.20 -24.60
N ASN A 210 32.56 -4.76 -23.56
CA ASN A 210 31.29 -4.07 -23.66
C ASN A 210 31.47 -2.55 -23.54
N MET A 211 30.59 -1.79 -24.20
CA MET A 211 30.43 -0.36 -23.94
C MET A 211 29.49 -0.15 -22.76
N VAL A 212 29.98 0.47 -21.69
CA VAL A 212 29.20 0.77 -20.49
C VAL A 212 28.91 2.26 -20.43
N TYR A 213 27.65 2.64 -20.20
CA TYR A 213 27.24 4.01 -19.99
C TYR A 213 26.49 4.15 -18.67
N THR A 214 26.75 5.20 -17.89
CA THR A 214 25.98 5.48 -16.67
C THR A 214 25.20 6.78 -16.77
N TRP A 215 24.04 6.81 -16.13
CA TRP A 215 23.18 7.98 -16.04
C TRP A 215 22.46 7.99 -14.69
N ARG A 216 22.39 9.14 -14.02
CA ARG A 216 21.55 9.33 -12.84
C ARG A 216 20.38 10.26 -13.21
N PRO A 217 19.16 9.76 -13.38
CA PRO A 217 17.97 10.59 -13.47
C PRO A 217 17.69 11.26 -12.13
N ASP A 218 17.04 12.42 -12.16
CA ASP A 218 16.62 13.12 -10.93
C ASP A 218 15.74 12.25 -10.04
N ASP A 219 15.90 12.43 -8.72
CA ASP A 219 15.23 11.68 -7.65
C ASP A 219 15.24 10.15 -7.80
N SER A 220 16.20 9.60 -8.55
CA SER A 220 16.24 8.18 -8.92
C SER A 220 17.64 7.57 -8.74
N PRO A 221 17.74 6.25 -8.46
CA PRO A 221 19.00 5.54 -8.49
C PRO A 221 19.66 5.63 -9.87
N MET A 222 20.99 5.53 -9.88
CA MET A 222 21.77 5.50 -11.11
C MET A 222 21.42 4.26 -11.93
N LEU A 223 21.40 4.43 -13.25
CA LEU A 223 21.18 3.39 -14.24
C LEU A 223 22.51 3.11 -14.95
N VAL A 224 22.76 1.83 -15.23
CA VAL A 224 23.92 1.38 -16.00
C VAL A 224 23.41 0.70 -17.26
N ARG A 225 23.80 1.21 -18.41
CA ARG A 225 23.55 0.61 -19.72
C ARG A 225 24.81 -0.14 -20.15
N VAL A 226 24.65 -1.38 -20.59
CA VAL A 226 25.71 -2.21 -21.15
C VAL A 226 25.30 -2.55 -22.58
N ASP A 227 26.07 -2.07 -23.55
CA ASP A 227 25.97 -2.41 -24.96
C ASP A 227 27.06 -3.45 -25.27
N SER A 228 26.61 -4.66 -25.58
CA SER A 228 27.48 -5.83 -25.80
C SER A 228 27.80 -6.02 -27.29
N PRO A 229 28.94 -6.67 -27.64
CA PRO A 229 29.41 -6.82 -29.04
C PRO A 229 28.41 -7.44 -30.03
N ASN A 230 27.39 -8.15 -29.54
CA ASN A 230 26.31 -8.73 -30.35
C ASN A 230 25.20 -7.71 -30.73
N ASN A 231 25.44 -6.41 -30.54
CA ASN A 231 24.48 -5.31 -30.76
C ASN A 231 23.24 -5.39 -29.86
N PHE A 232 23.43 -5.88 -28.62
CA PHE A 232 22.38 -5.96 -27.61
C PHE A 232 22.67 -5.04 -26.42
N THR A 233 21.65 -4.28 -26.03
CA THR A 233 21.65 -3.31 -24.94
C THR A 233 20.86 -3.87 -23.77
N THR A 234 21.49 -3.95 -22.59
CA THR A 234 20.80 -4.20 -21.31
C THR A 234 20.98 -3.00 -20.39
N VAL A 235 19.91 -2.57 -19.71
CA VAL A 235 19.97 -1.51 -18.70
C VAL A 235 19.62 -2.09 -17.33
N TYR A 236 20.46 -1.80 -16.36
CA TYR A 236 20.41 -2.26 -14.98
C TYR A 236 20.17 -1.08 -14.03
N LYS A 237 19.56 -1.34 -12.87
CA LYS A 237 19.71 -0.48 -11.69
C LYS A 237 21.15 -0.66 -11.18
N TYR A 238 21.87 0.42 -10.91
CA TYR A 238 23.17 0.34 -10.26
C TYR A 238 23.05 -0.23 -8.84
N ASP A 239 23.91 -1.18 -8.49
CA ASP A 239 24.07 -1.69 -7.14
C ASP A 239 25.55 -1.79 -6.81
N LYS A 240 26.04 -0.98 -5.86
CA LYS A 240 27.45 -0.98 -5.42
C LYS A 240 27.97 -2.35 -4.93
N ASN A 241 27.07 -3.27 -4.59
CA ASN A 241 27.39 -4.63 -4.13
C ASN A 241 27.09 -5.69 -5.21
N GLY A 242 26.64 -5.27 -6.39
CA GLY A 242 26.26 -6.15 -7.49
C GLY A 242 27.46 -6.82 -8.16
N GLU A 243 27.21 -8.00 -8.72
CA GLU A 243 28.18 -8.74 -9.54
C GLU A 243 28.55 -7.94 -10.81
N HIS A 244 29.64 -8.33 -11.48
CA HIS A 244 30.09 -7.74 -12.75
C HIS A 244 30.14 -6.19 -12.77
N HIS A 245 30.95 -5.60 -11.88
CA HIS A 245 31.15 -4.14 -11.79
C HIS A 245 29.91 -3.35 -11.36
N ALA A 246 29.28 -3.78 -10.27
CA ALA A 246 28.17 -3.08 -9.61
C ALA A 246 26.85 -3.01 -10.43
N LEU A 247 26.55 -4.08 -11.16
CA LEU A 247 25.26 -4.27 -11.85
C LEU A 247 24.23 -4.92 -10.91
N GLY A 248 23.09 -4.27 -10.74
CA GLY A 248 21.94 -4.77 -9.98
C GLY A 248 20.88 -5.39 -10.89
N THR A 249 19.60 -5.15 -10.57
CA THR A 249 18.47 -5.72 -11.31
C THR A 249 18.36 -5.19 -12.75
N THR A 250 18.18 -6.09 -13.72
CA THR A 250 17.81 -5.75 -15.11
C THR A 250 16.46 -5.03 -15.17
N LEU A 251 16.42 -3.88 -15.85
CA LEU A 251 15.23 -3.04 -16.02
C LEU A 251 14.76 -2.93 -17.47
N TYR A 252 15.66 -3.06 -18.45
CA TYR A 252 15.33 -3.01 -19.87
C TYR A 252 16.32 -3.85 -20.70
N GLN A 253 15.85 -4.41 -21.80
CA GLN A 253 16.64 -5.12 -22.80
C GLN A 253 16.15 -4.81 -24.22
N GLY A 254 17.06 -4.72 -25.18
CA GLY A 254 16.73 -4.43 -26.57
C GLY A 254 17.95 -4.42 -27.51
N ARG A 255 17.75 -4.14 -28.79
CA ARG A 255 18.85 -3.94 -29.75
C ARG A 255 19.51 -2.59 -29.53
N THR A 256 20.84 -2.55 -29.65
CA THR A 256 21.62 -1.32 -29.60
C THR A 256 21.30 -0.44 -30.80
N ILE A 257 21.05 0.85 -30.54
CA ILE A 257 20.84 1.88 -31.55
C ILE A 257 22.11 2.73 -31.57
N TYR A 258 22.92 2.62 -32.62
CA TYR A 258 24.20 3.35 -32.69
C TYR A 258 24.02 4.81 -33.10
N GLN A 259 23.22 5.04 -34.14
CA GLN A 259 23.01 6.35 -34.74
C GLN A 259 21.56 6.81 -34.59
N LYS A 260 21.36 8.12 -34.47
CA LYS A 260 20.02 8.72 -34.56
C LYS A 260 19.43 8.46 -35.95
N GLN A 261 18.24 7.89 -36.02
CA GLN A 261 17.54 7.70 -37.30
C GLN A 261 17.27 9.07 -37.95
N SER A 262 17.66 9.21 -39.21
CA SER A 262 17.29 10.39 -40.01
C SER A 262 15.82 10.30 -40.38
N ASN A 263 15.03 11.30 -40.01
CA ASN A 263 13.68 11.47 -40.53
C ASN A 263 13.78 12.01 -41.96
N ASN A 264 14.06 11.14 -42.93
CA ASN A 264 13.92 11.45 -44.34
C ASN A 264 12.42 11.51 -44.70
N ASN A 265 11.74 12.56 -44.22
CA ASN A 265 10.48 12.99 -44.80
C ASN A 265 10.81 13.60 -46.16
N GLY A 266 10.91 12.73 -47.17
CA GLY A 266 11.20 13.11 -48.55
C GLY A 266 10.09 13.99 -49.11
N TYR A 267 10.27 15.30 -49.01
CA TYR A 267 9.65 16.25 -49.92
C TYR A 267 10.65 16.47 -51.05
N ASP A 268 10.56 15.62 -52.07
CA ASP A 268 11.11 15.95 -53.39
C ASP A 268 10.35 17.18 -53.90
N TYR A 269 11.12 18.19 -54.34
CA TYR A 269 10.63 19.43 -54.97
C TYR A 269 10.99 19.43 -56.46
#